data_AF-A0A922XG22-F1
#
_entry.id   AF-A0A922XG22-F1
#
_cell.length_a   1.000
_cell.length_b   1.000
_cell.length_c   1.000
_cell.angle_alpha   90.00
_cell.angle_beta   90.00
_cell.angle_gamma   90.00
#
_symmetry.space_group_name_H-M   'P 1'
#
loop_
_entity.id
_entity.type
_entity.pdbx_description
1 polymer ?
#
loop_
_entity_poly.entity_id
_entity_poly.type
_entity_poly.pdbx_seq_one_letter_code
_entity_poly.pdbx_strand_id
1 'polypeptide(L)' 'MHEPPPKFHVAKIVIDGRTIECSTAEVRRLLLEAKAIGEDPTAAKHLPIGQLMLIKDACQLHNLGRHQRLVKKAIDRLKA' A
#
# COMPACT_ATOMS: atom_id res chain seq x y z
N MET A 1 24.38 -14.14 25.57
CA MET A 1 24.29 -12.95 24.71
C MET A 1 23.03 -13.11 23.86
N HIS A 2 21.90 -12.53 24.26
CA HIS A 2 20.71 -12.54 23.40
C HIS A 2 20.97 -11.56 22.25
N GLU A 3 21.07 -12.06 21.02
CA GLU A 3 21.04 -11.20 19.83
C GLU A 3 19.77 -10.33 19.92
N PRO A 4 19.88 -9.00 19.78
CA PRO A 4 18.70 -8.17 19.64
C PRO A 4 17.95 -8.64 18.38
N PRO A 5 16.61 -8.71 18.39
CA PRO A 5 15.87 -9.09 17.20
C PRO A 5 16.30 -8.17 16.04
N PRO A 6 16.35 -8.68 14.80
CA PRO A 6 16.77 -7.87 13.66
C PRO A 6 15.93 -6.60 13.68
N LYS A 7 16.61 -5.45 13.74
CA LYS A 7 15.96 -4.14 13.67
C LYS A 7 15.06 -4.19 12.45
N PHE A 8 13.74 -4.31 12.65
CA PHE A 8 12.77 -4.17 11.58
C PHE A 8 13.16 -2.88 10.88
N HIS A 9 13.71 -2.98 9.67
CA HIS A 9 14.14 -1.84 8.91
C HIS A 9 12.86 -1.09 8.56
N VAL A 10 12.46 -0.19 9.46
CA VAL A 10 11.28 0.65 9.30
C VAL A 10 11.60 1.61 8.18
N ALA A 11 11.17 1.23 6.98
CA ALA A 11 11.36 2.06 5.81
C ALA A 11 10.29 3.16 5.83
N LYS A 12 10.72 4.41 5.96
CA LYS A 12 9.82 5.56 5.88
C LYS A 12 9.58 5.93 4.43
N ILE A 13 8.33 6.07 4.02
CA ILE A 13 7.96 6.56 2.69
C ILE A 13 7.01 7.75 2.80
N VAL A 14 7.05 8.64 1.82
CA VAL A 14 6.14 9.79 1.78
C VAL A 14 5.07 9.54 0.73
N ILE A 15 3.81 9.56 1.16
CA ILE A 15 2.63 9.44 0.30
C ILE A 15 1.69 10.59 0.61
N ASP A 16 1.30 11.35 -0.42
CA ASP A 16 0.37 12.50 -0.27
C ASP A 16 0.84 13.51 0.79
N GLY A 17 2.16 13.72 0.90
CA GLY A 17 2.78 14.59 1.91
C GLY A 17 2.82 14.01 3.33
N ARG A 18 2.39 12.76 3.54
CA ARG A 18 2.45 12.06 4.84
C ARG A 18 3.58 11.06 4.86
N THR A 19 4.40 11.12 5.90
CA THR A 19 5.43 10.10 6.16
C THR A 19 4.79 8.89 6.82
N ILE A 20 4.95 7.73 6.19
CA ILE A 20 4.44 6.44 6.65
C ILE A 20 5.61 5.55 7.02
N GLU A 21 5.61 5.03 8.24
CA GLU A 21 6.58 4.05 8.71
C GLU A 21 6.12 2.65 8.29
N CYS A 22 6.86 2.02 7.38
CA CYS A 22 6.58 0.67 6.92
C CYS A 22 7.38 -0.32 7.75
N SER A 23 6.71 -1.23 8.45
CA SER A 23 7.36 -2.25 9.27
C SER A 23 8.16 -3.28 8.44
N THR A 24 7.81 -3.46 7.16
CA THR A 24 8.45 -4.42 6.24
C THR A 24 8.58 -3.87 4.83
N ALA A 25 9.49 -4.47 4.04
CA ALA A 25 9.67 -4.15 2.62
C ALA A 25 8.40 -4.43 1.79
N GLU A 26 7.57 -5.39 2.21
CA GLU A 26 6.30 -5.71 1.57
C GLU A 26 5.29 -4.58 1.74
N VAL A 27 5.10 -4.08 2.97
CA VAL A 27 4.21 -2.93 3.24
C VAL A 27 4.65 -1.71 2.42
N ARG A 28 5.97 -1.48 2.33
CA ARG A 28 6.53 -0.42 1.49
C ARG A 28 6.15 -0.59 0.01
N ARG A 29 6.24 -1.80 -0.54
CA ARG A 29 5.84 -2.06 -1.94
C ARG A 29 4.35 -1.80 -2.13
N LEU A 30 3.50 -2.35 -1.26
CA LEU A 30 2.04 -2.17 -1.34
C LEU A 30 1.64 -0.69 -1.32
N LEU A 31 2.31 0.12 -0.49
CA LEU A 31 2.03 1.55 -0.40
C LEU A 31 2.56 2.35 -1.60
N LEU A 32 3.70 1.95 -2.17
CA LEU A 32 4.17 2.53 -3.44
C LEU A 32 3.22 2.21 -4.59
N GLU A 33 2.69 0.98 -4.63
CA GLU A 33 1.66 0.60 -5.60
C GLU A 33 0.36 1.39 -5.36
N ALA A 34 -0.04 1.59 -4.09
CA ALA A 34 -1.17 2.46 -3.77
C ALA A 34 -0.99 3.87 -4.34
N LYS A 35 0.21 4.46 -4.15
CA LYS A 35 0.56 5.77 -4.69
C LYS A 35 0.46 5.77 -6.21
N ALA A 36 1.04 4.77 -6.88
CA ALA A 36 0.97 4.63 -8.33
C ALA A 36 -0.49 4.54 -8.82
N ILE A 37 -1.38 3.83 -8.12
CA ILE A 37 -2.82 3.79 -8.43
C ILE A 37 -3.50 5.15 -8.19
N GLY A 38 -3.02 5.87 -7.17
CA GLY A 38 -3.46 7.23 -6.85
C GLY A 38 -3.15 8.24 -7.94
N GLU A 39 -1.98 8.12 -8.54
CA GLU A 39 -1.49 8.94 -9.65
C GLU A 39 -2.08 8.47 -10.99
N ASP A 40 -2.15 7.15 -11.20
CA ASP A 40 -2.63 6.51 -12.42
C ASP A 40 -3.57 5.33 -12.09
N PRO A 41 -4.89 5.46 -12.32
CA PRO A 41 -5.84 4.39 -12.01
C PRO A 41 -5.72 3.16 -12.92
N THR A 42 -5.00 3.25 -14.04
CA THR A 42 -4.71 2.10 -14.91
C THR A 42 -3.67 1.16 -14.32
N ALA A 43 -2.79 1.63 -13.43
CA ALA A 43 -1.85 0.79 -12.69
C ALA A 43 -2.55 -0.36 -11.95
N ALA A 44 -3.77 -0.13 -11.46
CA ALA A 44 -4.54 -1.16 -10.76
C ALA A 44 -4.99 -2.32 -11.67
N LYS A 45 -5.07 -2.12 -13.00
CA LYS A 45 -5.47 -3.18 -13.95
C LYS A 45 -4.40 -4.25 -14.13
N HIS A 46 -3.14 -3.90 -13.89
CA HIS A 46 -2.01 -4.82 -14.01
C HIS A 46 -1.77 -5.64 -12.74
N LEU A 47 -2.54 -5.38 -11.68
CA LEU A 47 -2.39 -6.03 -10.40
C LEU A 47 -3.49 -7.07 -10.18
N PRO A 48 -3.14 -8.24 -9.62
CA PRO A 48 -4.14 -9.24 -9.27
C PRO A 48 -5.05 -8.71 -8.15
N ILE A 49 -6.31 -9.17 -8.12
CA ILE A 49 -7.29 -8.79 -7.08
C ILE A 49 -6.74 -9.00 -5.68
N GLY A 50 -6.03 -10.12 -5.43
CA GLY A 50 -5.43 -10.39 -4.12
C GLY A 50 -4.45 -9.30 -3.68
N GLN A 51 -3.65 -8.77 -4.61
CA GLN A 51 -2.71 -7.69 -4.34
C GLN A 51 -3.42 -6.36 -4.12
N LEU A 52 -4.46 -6.05 -4.90
CA LEU A 52 -5.29 -4.87 -4.65
C LEU A 52 -5.96 -4.90 -3.26
N MET A 53 -6.38 -6.07 -2.78
CA MET A 53 -6.91 -6.19 -1.41
C MET A 53 -5.85 -5.89 -0.36
N LEU A 54 -4.63 -6.41 -0.52
CA LEU A 54 -3.50 -6.09 0.37
C LEU A 54 -3.16 -4.60 0.37
N ILE A 55 -3.15 -3.97 -0.81
CA ILE A 55 -2.94 -2.52 -0.96
C ILE A 55 -4.05 -1.74 -0.23
N LYS A 56 -5.31 -2.16 -0.36
CA LYS A 56 -6.45 -1.54 0.32
C LYS A 56 -6.29 -1.61 1.85
N ASP A 57 -5.89 -2.76 2.38
CA ASP A 57 -5.69 -2.96 3.81
C ASP A 57 -4.47 -2.18 4.34
N ALA A 58 -3.36 -2.12 3.58
CA ALA A 58 -2.22 -1.26 3.89
C ALA A 58 -2.62 0.23 3.90
N CYS A 59 -3.40 0.69 2.93
CA CYS A 59 -3.91 2.06 2.91
C CYS A 59 -4.80 2.37 4.11
N GLN A 60 -5.61 1.41 4.54
CA GLN A 60 -6.50 1.55 5.69
C GLN A 60 -5.70 1.66 7.01
N LEU A 61 -4.68 0.81 7.20
CA LEU A 61 -3.80 0.85 8.37
C LEU A 61 -3.08 2.20 8.51
N HIS A 62 -2.75 2.84 7.38
CA HIS A 62 -2.02 4.12 7.36
C HIS A 62 -2.90 5.35 7.11
N ASN A 63 -4.22 5.24 7.28
CA ASN A 63 -5.19 6.34 7.12
C ASN A 63 -5.12 7.06 5.76
N LEU A 64 -4.78 6.33 4.68
CA LEU A 64 -4.76 6.81 3.30
C LEU A 64 -6.13 6.70 2.63
N GLY A 65 -7.14 7.38 3.18
CA GLY A 65 -8.53 7.25 2.73
C GLY A 65 -8.76 7.55 1.24
N ARG A 66 -7.99 8.49 0.65
CA ARG A 66 -8.06 8.78 -0.79
C ARG A 66 -7.61 7.59 -1.64
N HIS A 67 -6.43 7.05 -1.34
CA HIS A 67 -5.85 5.91 -2.06
C HIS A 67 -6.67 4.63 -1.84
N GLN A 68 -7.14 4.39 -0.61
CA GLN A 68 -8.04 3.28 -0.28
C GLN A 68 -9.31 3.28 -1.14
N ARG A 69 -9.94 4.46 -1.34
CA ARG A 69 -11.14 4.58 -2.19
C ARG A 69 -10.84 4.29 -3.66
N LEU A 70 -9.69 4.72 -4.17
CA LEU A 70 -9.27 4.46 -5.55
C LEU A 70 -9.02 2.97 -5.78
N VAL A 71 -8.29 2.33 -4.87
CA VAL A 71 -8.05 0.88 -4.90
C VAL A 71 -9.36 0.10 -4.77
N LYS A 72 -10.28 0.53 -3.89
CA LYS A 72 -11.61 -0.08 -3.77
C LYS A 72 -12.41 0.01 -5.07
N LYS A 73 -12.40 1.15 -5.77
CA LYS A 73 -13.04 1.29 -7.08
C LYS A 73 -12.40 0.39 -8.14
N ALA A 74 -11.08 0.19 -8.10
CA ALA A 74 -10.41 -0.72 -9.01
C ALA A 74 -10.80 -2.19 -8.75
N ILE A 75 -10.88 -2.60 -7.48
CA ILE A 75 -11.37 -3.93 -7.09
C ILE A 75 -12.81 -4.14 -7.59
N ASP A 76 -13.67 -3.15 -7.40
CA ASP A 76 -15.07 -3.19 -7.83
C ASP A 76 -15.21 -3.36 -9.35
N ARG A 77 -14.40 -2.61 -10.13
CA ARG A 77 -14.34 -2.74 -11.59
C ARG A 77 -13.81 -4.09 -12.11
N LEU A 78 -13.00 -4.79 -11.32
CA LEU A 78 -12.49 -6.12 -11.69
C LEU A 78 -13.44 -7.25 -11.31
N LYS A 79 -14.39 -6.99 -10.40
CA LYS A 79 -15.42 -7.94 -9.99
C LYS A 79 -16.72 -7.81 -10.80
N ALA A 80 -16.92 -6.66 -11.45
CA ALA A 80 -18.03 -6.39 -12.36
C ALA A 80 -17.78 -7.00 -13.74
#